data_AF-A0A4P7DB01-F1
#
_entry.id   AF-A0A4P7DB01-F1
#
_cell.length_a   1.000
_cell.length_b   1.000
_cell.length_c   1.000
_cell.angle_alpha   90.00
_cell.angle_beta   90.00
_cell.angle_gamma   90.00
#
_symmetry.space_group_name_H-M   'P 1'
#
loop_
_entity.id
_entity.type
_entity.pdbx_description
1 polymer ?
#
loop_
_entity_poly.entity_id
_entity_poly.type
_entity_poly.pdbx_seq_one_letter_code
_entity_poly.pdbx_strand_id
1 'polypeptide(L)' 'MKRLEYRLCRDQHGAPLVTLDSPMGNGQDIYPDRLRALAKALLEVADQAELTKLGRHEQWKSGLIEFE' A
#
# COMPACT_ATOMS: atom_id res chain seq x y z
N MET A 1 17.11 -0.11 -10.55
CA MET A 1 15.66 -0.23 -10.76
C MET A 1 15.04 -0.86 -9.54
N LYS A 2 14.05 -0.22 -8.91
CA LYS A 2 13.25 -0.86 -7.85
C LYS A 2 12.30 -1.84 -8.54
N ARG A 3 12.26 -3.10 -8.09
CA ARG A 3 11.37 -4.15 -8.61
C ARG A 3 10.31 -4.45 -7.54
N LEU A 4 9.08 -4.69 -7.99
CA LEU A 4 8.00 -5.20 -7.15
C LEU A 4 7.81 -6.67 -7.52
N GLU A 5 8.21 -7.58 -6.64
CA GLU A 5 7.94 -9.01 -6.84
C GLU A 5 6.61 -9.36 -6.20
N TYR A 6 5.87 -10.26 -6.85
CA TYR A 6 4.56 -10.68 -6.40
C TYR A 6 4.33 -12.15 -6.73
N ARG A 7 3.42 -12.77 -5.97
CA ARG A 7 2.90 -14.11 -6.24
C ARG A 7 1.39 -14.05 -6.36
N LEU A 8 0.85 -14.84 -7.27
CA LEU A 8 -0.59 -15.03 -7.43
C LEU A 8 -0.93 -16.44 -6.96
N CYS A 9 -1.79 -16.54 -5.96
CA CYS A 9 -2.20 -17.81 -5.36
C CYS A 9 -3.72 -17.84 -5.22
N ARG A 10 -4.22 -18.94 -4.64
CA ARG A 10 -5.63 -19.08 -4.27
C ARG A 10 -5.73 -19.52 -2.82
N ASP A 11 -6.79 -19.10 -2.15
CA ASP A 11 -7.13 -19.60 -0.82
C ASP A 11 -7.66 -21.05 -0.87
N GLN A 12 -8.01 -21.59 0.29
CA GLN A 12 -8.60 -22.93 0.42
C GLN A 12 -9.98 -23.09 -0.27
N HIS A 13 -10.65 -21.99 -0.60
CA HIS A 13 -11.93 -21.96 -1.31
C HIS A 13 -11.78 -21.67 -2.80
N GLY A 14 -10.56 -21.48 -3.29
CA GLY A 14 -10.25 -21.17 -4.69
C GLY A 14 -10.35 -19.69 -5.07
N ALA A 15 -10.56 -18.78 -4.10
CA ALA A 15 -10.57 -17.35 -4.32
C ALA A 15 -9.15 -16.82 -4.60
N PRO A 16 -8.98 -15.85 -5.51
CA PRO A 16 -7.65 -15.35 -5.87
C PRO A 16 -7.04 -14.51 -4.74
N LEU A 17 -5.74 -14.66 -4.56
CA LEU A 17 -4.92 -13.92 -3.60
C LEU A 17 -3.65 -13.40 -4.28
N VAL A 18 -3.12 -12.30 -3.76
CA VAL A 18 -1.88 -11.67 -4.20
C VAL A 18 -0.94 -11.51 -3.00
N THR A 19 0.27 -12.03 -3.11
CA THR A 19 1.35 -11.77 -2.16
C THR A 19 2.27 -10.71 -2.74
N LEU A 20 2.56 -9.65 -1.98
CA LEU A 20 3.61 -8.69 -2.35
C LEU A 20 4.92 -9.09 -1.67
N ASP A 21 5.87 -9.59 -2.47
CA ASP A 21 7.17 -10.09 -2.03
C ASP A 21 8.25 -9.04 -2.36
N SER A 22 8.22 -7.92 -1.65
CA SER A 22 9.13 -6.81 -1.89
C SER A 22 9.38 -6.05 -0.60
N PRO A 23 10.37 -5.14 -0.53
CA PRO A 23 10.56 -4.28 0.65
C PRO A 23 9.33 -3.42 1.01
N MET A 24 8.38 -3.27 0.10
CA MET A 24 7.13 -2.51 0.31
C MET A 24 5.94 -3.42 0.70
N GLY A 25 6.14 -4.74 0.78
CA GLY A 25 5.14 -5.70 1.23
C GLY A 25 5.70 -6.56 2.36
N ASN A 26 4.83 -7.07 3.21
CA ASN A 26 5.23 -7.94 4.34
C ASN A 26 5.12 -9.44 3.99
N GLY A 27 5.02 -9.79 2.70
CA GLY A 27 4.82 -11.17 2.25
C GLY A 27 3.46 -11.78 2.64
N GLN A 28 2.49 -10.95 3.03
CA GLN A 28 1.13 -11.39 3.34
C GLN A 28 0.30 -11.54 2.06
N ASP A 29 -0.60 -12.52 2.08
CA ASP A 29 -1.59 -12.72 1.04
C ASP A 29 -2.74 -11.72 1.21
N ILE A 30 -3.08 -11.04 0.12
CA ILE A 30 -4.07 -9.96 0.07
C ILE A 30 -5.09 -10.27 -1.01
N TYR A 31 -6.37 -10.11 -0.70
CA TYR A 31 -7.42 -10.23 -1.72
C TYR A 31 -7.33 -9.08 -2.73
N PRO A 32 -7.69 -9.30 -4.02
CA PRO A 32 -7.56 -8.28 -5.04
C PRO A 32 -8.33 -6.97 -4.78
N ASP A 33 -9.46 -7.01 -4.09
CA ASP A 33 -10.22 -5.83 -3.65
C ASP A 33 -9.42 -5.03 -2.61
N ARG A 34 -8.91 -5.68 -1.56
CA ARG A 34 -8.08 -5.07 -0.52
C ARG A 34 -6.78 -4.50 -1.09
N LEU A 35 -6.17 -5.16 -2.07
CA LEU A 35 -4.97 -4.66 -2.75
C LEU A 35 -5.28 -3.37 -3.53
N ARG A 36 -6.45 -3.28 -4.18
CA ARG A 36 -6.87 -2.04 -4.87
C ARG A 36 -7.17 -0.92 -3.88
N ALA A 37 -7.80 -1.21 -2.75
CA ALA A 37 -8.05 -0.23 -1.69
C ALA A 37 -6.73 0.31 -1.11
N LEU A 38 -5.77 -0.58 -0.82
CA LEU A 38 -4.42 -0.21 -0.41
C LEU A 38 -3.73 0.66 -1.46
N ALA A 39 -3.78 0.28 -2.75
CA ALA A 39 -3.17 1.08 -3.82
C ALA A 39 -3.76 2.49 -3.89
N LYS A 40 -5.08 2.64 -3.71
CA LYS A 40 -5.74 3.95 -3.66
C LYS A 40 -5.27 4.77 -2.45
N ALA A 41 -5.20 4.16 -1.26
CA ALA A 41 -4.72 4.84 -0.07
C ALA A 41 -3.25 5.29 -0.23
N LEU A 42 -2.39 4.47 -0.83
CA LEU A 42 -1.00 4.84 -1.12
C LEU A 42 -0.89 6.03 -2.09
N LEU A 43 -1.75 6.09 -3.10
CA LEU A 43 -1.82 7.25 -4.00
C LEU A 43 -2.25 8.51 -3.23
N GLU A 44 -3.24 8.40 -2.35
CA GLU A 44 -3.67 9.54 -1.52
C GLU A 44 -2.56 10.04 -0.59
N VAL A 45 -1.77 9.14 0.01
CA VAL A 45 -0.59 9.54 0.79
C VAL A 45 0.44 10.26 -0.08
N ALA A 46 0.68 9.79 -1.31
CA ALA A 46 1.61 10.44 -2.23
C ALA A 46 1.12 11.86 -2.59
N ASP A 47 -0.17 12.00 -2.93
CA ASP A 47 -0.78 13.30 -3.22
C ASP A 47 -0.68 14.25 -2.00
N GLN A 48 -0.95 13.74 -0.79
CA GLN A 48 -0.77 14.52 0.44
C GLN A 48 0.68 14.94 0.64
N ALA A 49 1.66 14.08 0.34
CA ALA A 49 3.07 14.41 0.48
C ALA A 49 3.49 15.54 -0.47
N GLU A 50 2.97 15.57 -1.70
CA GLU A 50 3.23 16.65 -2.66
C GLU A 50 2.58 17.97 -2.25
N LEU A 51 1.41 17.91 -1.61
CA LEU A 51 0.67 19.10 -1.17
C LEU A 51 1.07 19.60 0.22
N THR A 52 1.73 18.76 1.02
CA THR A 52 2.04 19.09 2.43
C THR A 52 3.11 20.17 2.50
N LYS A 53 2.76 21.28 3.14
CA LYS A 53 3.71 22.30 3.60
C LYS A 53 4.00 22.05 5.07
N LEU A 54 5.25 21.78 5.38
CA LEU A 54 5.73 21.70 6.75
C LEU A 54 6.08 23.11 7.27
N GLY A 55 5.85 23.35 8.55
CA GLY A 55 6.30 24.58 9.22
C GLY A 55 7.82 24.72 9.23
N ARG A 56 8.32 25.91 9.56
CA ARG A 56 9.76 26.28 9.52
C ARG A 56 10.69 25.38 10.35
N HIS A 57 10.15 24.69 11.35
CA HIS A 57 10.87 23.78 12.24
C HIS A 57 10.28 22.36 12.25
N GLU A 58 9.33 22.07 11.36
CA GLU A 58 8.71 20.76 11.26
C GLU A 58 9.43 19.93 10.19
N GLN A 59 9.85 18.73 10.58
CA GLN A 59 10.51 17.79 9.66
C GLN A 59 9.60 16.62 9.26
N TRP A 60 8.48 16.44 9.94
CA TRP A 60 7.55 15.34 9.71
C TRP A 60 6.13 15.77 10.10
N LYS A 61 5.16 15.10 9.50
CA LYS A 61 3.74 15.18 9.83
C LYS A 61 3.16 13.77 9.73
N SER A 62 2.39 13.36 10.73
CA SER A 62 1.68 12.08 10.71
C SER A 62 0.29 12.23 10.08
N GLY A 63 -0.19 11.14 9.50
CA GLY A 63 -1.54 11.02 8.95
C GLY A 63 -2.02 9.58 9.10
N LEU A 64 -3.35 9.41 9.11
CA LEU A 64 -4.01 8.12 9.10
C LEU A 64 -5.02 8.14 7.94
N ILE A 65 -5.00 7.09 7.13
CA ILE A 65 -6.01 6.86 6.09
C ILE A 65 -6.64 5.51 6.38
N GLU A 66 -7.94 5.50 6.60
CA GLU A 66 -8.72 4.28 6.69
C GLU A 66 -9.09 3.86 5.27
N PHE A 67 -8.86 2.59 4.95
CA PHE A 67 -9.27 2.01 3.68
C PHE A 67 -9.84 0.61 3.96
N GLU A 68 -11.06 0.39 3.49
CA GLU A 68 -11.72 -0.91 3.47
C GLU A 68 -11.39 -1.63 2.17
#